data_AF-A0A7R9JJ30-F1
#
_entry.id   AF-A0A7R9JJ30-F1
#
_cell.length_a   1.000
_cell.length_b   1.000
_cell.length_c   1.000
_cell.angle_alpha   90.00
_cell.angle_beta   90.00
_cell.angle_gamma   90.00
#
_symmetry.space_group_name_H-M   'P 1'
#
loop_
_entity.id
_entity.type
_entity.pdbx_description
1 polymer ?
#
loop_
_entity_poly.entity_id
_entity_poly.type
_entity_poly.pdbx_seq_one_letter_code
_entity_poly.pdbx_strand_id
1 'polypeptide(L)'
;MVQKSNVVTPEMNTQYVDLEELIQEVVRASNRGVSAARNVSGEPNWSFGQSLFFSSTVVTTIGYGHVTPLSKGGKVFCIVYAMLGIPLTLILLTALVERLMVPATSLLQFLNSRLGHLYQPFNIRLLHLFLIAVIL
;
A
#
# COMPACT_ATOMS: atom_id res chain seq x y z
N MET A 1 -18.64 -39.86 -40.61
CA MET A 1 -18.22 -38.46 -40.82
C MET A 1 -18.27 -37.78 -39.46
N VAL A 2 -17.26 -37.24 -38.81
CA VAL A 2 -15.81 -37.09 -38.99
C VAL A 2 -15.26 -37.11 -37.56
N GLN A 3 -14.48 -38.11 -37.20
CA GLN A 3 -13.67 -38.10 -35.97
C GLN A 3 -12.51 -37.13 -36.20
N LYS A 4 -12.57 -35.94 -35.60
CA LYS A 4 -11.43 -35.02 -35.58
C LYS A 4 -10.47 -35.48 -34.47
N SER A 5 -9.86 -36.65 -34.69
CA SER A 5 -8.70 -37.12 -33.94
C SER A 5 -7.54 -36.22 -34.33
N ASN A 6 -7.35 -35.12 -33.59
CA ASN A 6 -6.13 -34.32 -33.67
C ASN A 6 -5.00 -35.21 -33.15
N VAL A 7 -4.29 -35.85 -34.08
CA VAL A 7 -2.98 -36.44 -33.85
C VAL A 7 -2.05 -35.28 -33.50
N VAL A 8 -2.00 -34.96 -32.21
CA VAL A 8 -0.97 -34.09 -31.66
C VAL A 8 0.33 -34.86 -31.77
N THR A 9 1.21 -34.42 -32.67
CA THR A 9 2.56 -34.99 -32.80
C THR A 9 3.27 -34.89 -31.44
N PRO A 10 4.04 -35.91 -31.02
CA PRO A 10 4.69 -35.92 -29.72
C PRO A 10 5.57 -34.69 -29.48
N GLU A 11 6.17 -34.13 -30.53
CA GLU A 11 6.97 -32.89 -30.49
C GLU A 11 6.14 -31.65 -30.14
N MET A 12 4.89 -31.56 -30.60
CA MET A 12 4.00 -30.43 -30.30
C MET A 12 3.57 -30.46 -28.83
N ASN A 13 3.30 -31.64 -28.27
CA ASN A 13 3.04 -31.80 -26.83
C ASN A 13 4.24 -31.37 -25.98
N THR A 14 5.46 -31.75 -26.36
CA THR A 14 6.68 -31.37 -25.63
C THR A 14 6.85 -29.84 -25.59
N GLN A 15 6.65 -29.15 -26.72
CA GLN A 15 6.77 -27.69 -26.77
C GLN A 15 5.75 -26.94 -25.89
N TYR A 16 4.50 -27.44 -25.80
CA TYR A 16 3.50 -26.86 -24.90
C TYR A 16 3.85 -27.11 -23.42
N VAL A 17 4.32 -28.31 -23.08
CA VAL A 17 4.76 -28.66 -21.72
C VAL A 17 5.96 -27.82 -21.29
N ASP A 18 6.95 -27.63 -22.17
CA ASP A 18 8.13 -26.78 -21.90
C ASP A 18 7.72 -25.31 -21.70
N LEU A 19 6.75 -24.81 -22.47
CA LEU A 19 6.25 -23.45 -22.33
C LEU A 19 5.49 -23.27 -21.00
N GLU A 20 4.66 -24.24 -20.62
CA GLU A 20 3.96 -24.22 -19.34
C GLU A 20 4.94 -24.26 -18.15
N GLU A 21 5.98 -25.09 -18.23
CA GLU A 21 7.03 -25.15 -17.21
C GLU A 21 7.78 -23.81 -17.09
N LEU A 22 8.14 -23.20 -18.23
CA LEU A 22 8.77 -21.88 -18.26
C LEU A 22 7.88 -20.80 -17.62
N ILE A 23 6.59 -20.77 -17.96
CA ILE A 23 5.64 -19.81 -17.39
C ILE A 23 5.54 -20.03 -15.87
N GLN A 24 5.47 -21.28 -15.40
CA GLN A 24 5.41 -21.58 -13.97
C GLN A 24 6.66 -21.11 -13.24
N GLU A 25 7.85 -21.30 -13.82
CA GLU A 25 9.10 -20.84 -13.21
C GLU A 25 9.22 -19.31 -13.18
N VAL A 26 8.82 -18.63 -14.26
CA VAL A 26 8.77 -17.16 -14.29
C VAL A 26 7.80 -16.62 -13.25
N VAL A 27 6.62 -17.23 -13.10
CA VAL A 27 5.64 -16.85 -12.08
C VAL A 27 6.17 -17.12 -10.66
N ARG A 28 6.85 -18.26 -10.42
CA ARG A 28 7.48 -18.57 -9.12
C ARG A 28 8.58 -17.57 -8.78
N ALA A 29 9.42 -17.20 -9.74
CA ALA A 29 10.46 -16.19 -9.56
C ALA A 29 9.86 -14.82 -9.26
N SER A 30 8.83 -14.42 -10.01
CA SER A 30 8.10 -13.17 -9.80
C SER A 30 7.45 -13.09 -8.42
N ASN A 31 6.81 -14.17 -7.95
CA ASN A 31 6.23 -14.28 -6.60
C ASN A 31 7.28 -14.21 -5.48
N ARG A 32 8.56 -14.46 -5.77
CA ARG A 32 9.69 -14.27 -4.84
C ARG A 32 10.27 -12.85 -4.91
N GLY A 33 9.66 -11.97 -5.70
CA GLY A 33 10.12 -10.62 -5.98
C GLY A 33 11.26 -10.55 -7.00
N VAL A 34 11.56 -11.63 -7.72
CA VAL A 34 12.64 -11.63 -8.72
C VAL A 34 12.04 -11.32 -10.09
N SER A 35 12.45 -10.20 -10.69
CA SER A 35 11.97 -9.82 -12.03
C SER A 35 12.74 -10.59 -13.10
N ALA A 36 12.09 -11.54 -13.78
CA ALA A 36 12.67 -12.31 -14.88
C ALA A 36 12.72 -11.54 -16.22
N ALA A 37 12.26 -10.28 -16.25
CA ALA A 37 12.06 -9.51 -17.47
C ALA A 37 13.35 -9.01 -18.14
N ARG A 38 14.46 -8.89 -17.39
CA ARG A 38 15.75 -8.41 -17.93
C ARG A 38 16.90 -9.18 -17.30
N ASN A 39 17.95 -9.44 -18.09
CA ASN A 39 19.23 -9.98 -17.62
C ASN A 39 20.06 -8.87 -16.92
N VAL A 40 19.52 -8.33 -15.83
CA VAL A 40 20.16 -7.32 -15.00
C VAL A 40 19.97 -7.75 -13.56
N SER A 41 21.05 -7.87 -12.80
CA SER A 41 20.98 -8.03 -11.34
C SER A 41 20.39 -6.75 -10.76
N GLY A 42 19.07 -6.73 -10.53
CA GLY A 42 18.37 -5.59 -9.93
C GLY A 42 18.78 -5.34 -8.48
N GLU A 43 18.30 -4.24 -7.91
CA GLU A 43 18.44 -3.94 -6.48
C GLU A 43 17.89 -5.11 -5.63
N PRO A 44 18.60 -5.53 -4.57
CA PRO A 44 18.15 -6.63 -3.74
C PRO A 44 16.84 -6.27 -3.03
N ASN A 45 15.85 -7.18 -3.10
CA ASN A 45 14.55 -7.03 -2.43
C ASN A 45 14.65 -6.78 -0.91
N TRP A 46 15.75 -7.23 -0.30
CA TRP A 46 16.05 -7.07 1.12
C TRP A 46 17.25 -6.15 1.36
N SER A 47 17.23 -4.95 0.80
CA SER A 47 18.13 -3.88 1.24
C SER A 47 17.71 -3.34 2.61
N PHE A 48 18.60 -2.59 3.29
CA PHE A 48 18.29 -1.99 4.60
C PHE A 48 17.03 -1.10 4.53
N GLY A 49 16.93 -0.25 3.50
CA GLY A 49 15.78 0.61 3.28
C GLY A 49 14.48 -0.16 3.04
N GLN A 50 14.52 -1.21 2.21
CA GLN A 50 13.36 -2.08 1.96
C GLN A 50 12.95 -2.86 3.21
N SER A 51 13.91 -3.27 4.03
CA SER A 51 13.66 -3.96 5.30
C SER A 51 13.00 -3.05 6.34
N LEU A 52 13.44 -1.79 6.44
CA LEU A 52 12.80 -0.78 7.29
C LEU A 52 11.40 -0.42 6.80
N PHE A 53 11.22 -0.30 5.48
CA PHE A 53 9.91 -0.04 4.89
C PHE A 53 8.94 -1.20 5.17
N PHE A 54 9.38 -2.44 4.93
CA PHE A 54 8.61 -3.64 5.28
C PHE A 54 8.22 -3.62 6.77
N SER A 55 9.20 -3.44 7.66
CA SER A 55 9.00 -3.37 9.11
C SER A 55 7.97 -2.31 9.50
N SER A 56 8.07 -1.11 8.91
CA SER A 56 7.13 -0.01 9.14
C SER A 56 5.72 -0.36 8.66
N THR A 57 5.59 -0.98 7.49
CA THR A 57 4.27 -1.39 6.93
C THR A 57 3.61 -2.51 7.73
N VAL A 58 4.38 -3.36 8.41
CA VAL A 58 3.87 -4.40 9.30
C VAL A 58 3.27 -3.78 10.56
N VAL A 59 4.02 -2.91 11.26
CA VAL A 59 3.53 -2.31 12.51
C VAL A 59 2.41 -1.29 12.31
N THR A 60 2.38 -0.62 11.15
CA THR A 60 1.29 0.28 10.75
C THR A 60 0.11 -0.47 10.13
N THR A 61 0.20 -1.79 9.97
CA THR A 61 -0.84 -2.64 9.36
C THR A 61 -1.21 -2.30 7.90
N ILE A 62 -0.36 -1.56 7.18
CA ILE A 62 -0.57 -1.22 5.76
C ILE A 62 -0.38 -2.45 4.87
N GLY A 63 0.73 -3.18 5.06
CA GLY A 63 0.99 -4.49 4.42
C GLY A 63 0.90 -4.55 2.90
N TYR A 64 1.67 -3.73 2.14
CA TYR A 64 1.65 -3.73 0.67
C TYR A 64 1.93 -5.07 -0.02
N GLY A 65 2.64 -6.00 0.63
CA GLY A 65 2.89 -7.34 0.10
C GLY A 65 3.98 -7.46 -0.97
N HIS A 66 4.59 -6.36 -1.41
CA HIS A 66 5.66 -6.37 -2.42
C HIS A 66 6.94 -7.08 -1.94
N VAL A 67 7.31 -6.91 -0.67
CA VAL A 67 8.42 -7.61 0.00
C VAL A 67 7.84 -8.32 1.22
N THR A 68 7.92 -9.64 1.26
CA THR A 68 7.39 -10.45 2.38
C THR A 68 8.33 -11.60 2.73
N PRO A 69 8.40 -12.02 4.01
CA PRO A 69 9.25 -13.12 4.41
C PRO A 69 8.73 -14.43 3.82
N LEU A 70 9.49 -14.99 2.88
CA LEU A 70 9.16 -16.28 2.25
C LEU A 70 9.54 -17.48 3.14
N SER A 71 10.52 -17.29 4.03
CA SER A 71 11.02 -18.35 4.92
C SER A 71 10.04 -18.66 6.05
N LYS A 72 9.97 -19.92 6.47
CA LYS A 72 9.11 -20.36 7.59
C LYS A 72 9.44 -19.58 8.89
N GLY A 73 10.72 -19.43 9.19
CA GLY A 73 11.17 -18.66 10.37
C GLY A 73 10.86 -17.17 10.28
N GLY A 74 11.03 -16.55 9.11
CA GLY A 74 10.70 -15.14 8.90
C GLY A 74 9.21 -14.84 9.06
N LYS A 75 8.34 -15.78 8.68
CA LYS A 75 6.88 -15.67 8.92
C LYS A 75 6.55 -15.70 10.41
N VAL A 76 7.13 -16.64 11.17
CA VAL A 76 6.92 -16.71 12.63
C VAL A 76 7.44 -15.45 13.33
N PHE A 77 8.63 -14.98 12.94
CA PHE A 77 9.17 -13.70 13.42
C PHE A 77 8.21 -12.54 13.14
N CYS A 78 7.69 -12.45 11.90
CA CYS A 78 6.74 -11.40 11.52
C CYS A 78 5.47 -11.40 12.37
N ILE A 79 4.96 -12.58 12.75
CA ILE A 79 3.77 -12.70 13.63
C ILE A 79 4.08 -12.15 15.02
N VAL A 80 5.18 -12.58 15.63
CA VAL A 80 5.60 -12.09 16.97
C VAL A 80 5.88 -10.59 16.93
N TYR A 81 6.56 -10.13 15.88
CA TYR A 81 6.85 -8.72 15.67
C TYR A 81 5.58 -7.89 15.52
N ALA A 82 4.57 -8.35 14.78
CA ALA A 82 3.30 -7.66 14.64
C ALA A 82 2.53 -7.60 15.98
N MET A 83 2.49 -8.70 16.74
CA MET A 83 1.78 -8.75 18.03
C MET A 83 2.31 -7.70 19.03
N LEU A 84 3.61 -7.44 19.05
CA LEU A 84 4.22 -6.44 19.94
C LEU A 84 4.30 -5.05 19.30
N GLY A 85 4.52 -4.98 18.00
CA GLY A 85 4.71 -3.74 17.26
C GLY A 85 3.43 -2.93 17.14
N ILE A 86 2.29 -3.57 16.82
CA ILE A 86 1.00 -2.89 16.67
C ILE A 86 0.60 -2.11 17.95
N PRO A 87 0.56 -2.72 19.16
CA PRO A 87 0.19 -1.98 20.37
C PRO A 87 1.18 -0.85 20.69
N LEU A 88 2.47 -1.07 20.46
CA LEU A 88 3.49 -0.02 20.65
C LEU A 88 3.31 1.14 19.67
N THR A 89 3.01 0.85 18.40
CA THR A 89 2.70 1.86 17.39
C THR A 89 1.43 2.64 17.73
N LEU A 90 0.40 1.99 18.30
CA LEU A 90 -0.80 2.68 18.76
C LEU A 90 -0.49 3.67 19.89
N ILE A 91 0.29 3.27 20.89
CA ILE A 91 0.71 4.15 21.99
C ILE A 91 1.53 5.33 21.45
N LEU A 92 2.49 5.06 20.55
CA LEU A 92 3.27 6.09 19.89
C LEU A 92 2.37 7.05 19.09
N LEU A 93 1.40 6.53 18.37
CA LEU A 93 0.46 7.32 17.58
C LEU A 93 -0.38 8.24 18.48
N THR A 94 -0.89 7.75 19.60
CA THR A 94 -1.61 8.57 20.59
C THR A 94 -0.74 9.73 21.08
N ALA A 95 0.49 9.44 21.49
CA ALA A 95 1.41 10.48 21.95
C ALA A 95 1.73 11.49 20.84
N LEU A 96 1.93 11.04 19.60
CA LEU A 96 2.14 11.92 18.45
C LEU A 96 0.92 12.80 18.19
N VAL A 97 -0.29 12.24 18.21
CA VAL A 97 -1.54 12.99 18.02
C VAL A 97 -1.69 14.06 19.09
N GLU A 98 -1.44 13.77 20.36
CA GLU A 98 -1.48 14.76 21.44
C GLU A 98 -0.52 15.92 21.20
N ARG A 99 0.71 15.64 20.75
CA ARG A 99 1.70 16.68 20.44
C ARG A 99 1.32 17.49 19.21
N LEU A 100 0.70 16.88 18.21
CA LEU A 100 0.23 17.55 16.99
C LEU A 100 -1.06 18.36 17.22
N MET A 101 -1.86 17.99 18.21
CA MET A 101 -3.10 18.67 18.52
C MET A 101 -2.86 20.08 19.10
N VAL A 102 -1.73 20.31 19.80
CA VAL A 102 -1.36 21.64 20.29
C VAL A 102 -1.20 22.67 19.16
N PRO A 103 -0.30 22.49 18.17
CA PRO A 103 -0.19 23.44 17.06
C PRO A 103 -1.43 23.45 16.18
N ALA A 104 -2.13 22.32 16.02
CA ALA A 104 -3.38 22.29 15.25
C ALA A 104 -4.46 23.17 15.89
N THR A 105 -4.64 23.08 17.21
CA THR A 105 -5.61 23.93 17.93
C THR A 105 -5.17 25.40 17.94
N SER A 106 -3.87 25.69 18.10
CA SER A 106 -3.36 27.06 17.97
C SER A 106 -3.62 27.64 16.57
N LEU A 107 -3.40 26.86 15.52
CA LEU A 107 -3.68 27.27 14.14
C LEU A 107 -5.18 27.48 13.90
N LEU A 108 -6.02 26.56 14.37
CA LEU A 108 -7.47 26.69 14.27
C LEU A 108 -7.98 27.94 15.00
N GLN A 109 -7.47 28.21 16.20
CA GLN A 109 -7.82 29.43 16.94
C GLN A 109 -7.32 30.69 16.24
N PHE A 110 -6.12 30.65 15.64
CA PHE A 110 -5.61 31.76 14.83
C PHE A 110 -6.51 32.04 13.63
N LEU A 111 -6.84 31.00 12.84
CA LEU A 111 -7.74 31.11 11.70
C LEU A 111 -9.14 31.57 12.13
N ASN A 112 -9.67 31.03 13.23
CA ASN A 112 -10.96 31.45 13.77
C ASN A 112 -10.93 32.89 14.30
N SER A 113 -9.81 33.37 14.85
CA SER A 113 -9.70 34.76 15.28
C SER A 113 -9.60 35.74 14.11
N ARG A 114 -9.07 35.29 12.95
CA ARG A 114 -8.96 36.10 11.73
C ARG A 114 -10.22 36.06 10.85
N LEU A 115 -10.84 34.89 10.73
CA LEU A 115 -12.00 34.64 9.86
C LEU A 115 -13.32 34.52 10.63
N GLY A 116 -13.30 34.41 11.97
CA GLY A 116 -14.51 34.25 12.79
C GLY A 116 -15.42 35.48 12.79
N HIS A 117 -14.88 36.68 12.56
CA HIS A 117 -15.71 37.86 12.31
C HIS A 117 -16.48 37.78 10.98
N LEU A 118 -15.94 37.07 9.98
CA LEU A 118 -16.64 36.77 8.72
C LEU A 118 -17.63 35.61 8.89
N TYR A 119 -17.44 34.74 9.88
CA TYR A 119 -18.33 33.62 10.22
C TYR A 119 -19.48 34.00 11.17
N GLN A 120 -19.82 35.29 11.28
CA GLN A 120 -21.07 35.69 11.92
C GLN A 120 -22.27 35.15 11.12
N PRO A 121 -23.34 34.64 11.77
CA PRO A 121 -24.52 34.08 11.10
C PRO A 121 -25.18 35.07 10.13
N PHE A 122 -24.99 36.38 10.37
CA PHE A 122 -25.43 37.43 9.46
C PHE A 122 -24.65 37.44 8.14
N ASN A 123 -23.31 37.37 8.17
CA ASN A 123 -22.47 37.36 6.97
C ASN A 123 -22.65 36.07 6.16
N ILE A 124 -22.89 34.93 6.82
CA ILE A 124 -23.23 33.68 6.14
C ILE A 124 -24.54 33.83 5.38
N ARG A 125 -25.57 34.41 6.00
CA ARG A 125 -26.87 34.69 5.35
C ARG A 125 -26.73 35.70 4.21
N LEU A 126 -25.93 36.74 4.39
CA LEU A 126 -25.69 37.76 3.37
C LEU A 126 -24.92 37.20 2.17
N LEU A 127 -23.93 36.34 2.41
CA LEU A 127 -23.17 35.65 1.37
C LEU A 127 -24.08 34.67 0.62
N HIS A 128 -24.93 33.91 1.32
CA HIS A 128 -25.92 33.03 0.70
C HIS A 128 -26.90 33.83 -0.19
N LEU A 129 -27.38 34.98 0.30
CA LEU A 129 -28.31 35.84 -0.42
C LEU A 129 -27.65 36.49 -1.64
N PHE A 130 -26.38 36.89 -1.52
CA PHE A 130 -25.58 37.38 -2.63
C PHE A 130 -25.36 36.30 -3.70
N LEU A 131 -25.05 35.07 -3.29
CA LEU A 131 -24.86 33.94 -4.20
C LEU A 131 -26.14 33.63 -4.99
N ILE A 132 -27.29 33.63 -4.32
CA ILE A 132 -28.60 33.44 -4.95
C ILE A 132 -28.89 34.59 -5.94
N ALA A 133 -28.61 35.83 -5.58
CA ALA A 133 -28.83 37.01 -6.43
C ALA A 133 -27.90 37.11 -7.65
N VAL A 134 -26.73 36.46 -7.61
CA VAL A 134 -25.80 36.40 -8.75
C VAL A 134 -26.13 35.26 -9.71
N ILE A 135 -26.74 34.18 -9.21
CA ILE A 135 -27.14 33.01 -10.02
C ILE A 135 -28.48 33.23 -10.73
N LEU A 136 -29.40 33.99 -10.13
CA LEU A 136 -30.71 34.35 -10.68
C LEU A 136 -30.60 35.54 -11.63
#